data_AF-A0A660A7C4-F1
#
_entry.id   AF-A0A660A7C4-F1
#
_cell.length_a   1.000
_cell.length_b   1.000
_cell.length_c   1.000
_cell.angle_alpha   90.00
_cell.angle_beta   90.00
_cell.angle_gamma   90.00
#
_symmetry.space_group_name_H-M   'P 1'
#
loop_
_entity.id
_entity.type
_entity.pdbx_description
1 polymer ?
#
loop_
_entity_poly.entity_id
_entity_poly.type
_entity_poly.pdbx_seq_one_letter_code
_entity_poly.pdbx_strand_id
1 'polypeptide(L)'
;EHHDGIVEHLVDNLRELENDKIFNQIQIYQRDQSCIYDSQVDQISAAEVLQECLFGKWSKVEEEMLKLGQERLKELGEIDK
;
A
#
# COMPACT_ATOMS: atom_id res chain seq x y z
N GLU A 1 -13.65 -4.94 -8.83
CA GLU A 1 -13.52 -6.41 -8.78
C GLU A 1 -12.09 -6.92 -8.92
N HIS A 2 -11.34 -6.69 -10.01
CA HIS A 2 -9.95 -7.19 -10.07
C HIS A 2 -9.00 -6.52 -9.06
N HIS A 3 -9.18 -5.23 -8.77
CA HIS A 3 -8.37 -4.52 -7.79
C HIS A 3 -8.65 -4.96 -6.35
N ASP A 4 -9.92 -5.19 -6.02
CA ASP A 4 -10.34 -5.57 -4.67
C ASP A 4 -9.80 -6.97 -4.31
N GLY A 5 -9.87 -7.91 -5.26
CA GLY A 5 -9.29 -9.25 -5.05
C GLY A 5 -7.78 -9.24 -4.84
N ILE A 6 -7.05 -8.28 -5.40
CA ILE A 6 -5.61 -8.13 -5.12
C ILE A 6 -5.40 -7.63 -3.68
N VAL A 7 -6.15 -6.60 -3.25
CA VAL A 7 -6.03 -6.02 -1.91
C VAL A 7 -6.36 -7.05 -0.83
N GLU A 8 -7.38 -7.89 -1.05
CA GLU A 8 -7.80 -8.94 -0.13
C GLU A 8 -6.73 -10.02 0.07
N HIS A 9 -6.00 -10.42 -0.97
CA HIS A 9 -5.04 -11.53 -0.89
C HIS A 9 -3.60 -11.10 -0.64
N LEU A 10 -3.25 -9.82 -0.82
CA LEU A 10 -1.85 -9.38 -0.78
C LEU A 10 -1.21 -9.58 0.60
N VAL A 11 -1.95 -9.36 1.68
CA VAL A 11 -1.46 -9.52 3.06
C VAL A 11 -1.15 -10.99 3.35
N ASP A 12 -2.07 -11.89 3.01
CA ASP A 12 -1.90 -13.32 3.27
C ASP A 12 -0.78 -13.91 2.40
N ASN A 13 -0.71 -13.52 1.12
CA ASN A 13 0.39 -13.91 0.24
C ASN A 13 1.74 -13.43 0.79
N LEU A 14 1.84 -12.18 1.24
CA LEU A 14 3.08 -11.67 1.82
C LEU A 14 3.48 -12.44 3.08
N ARG A 15 2.51 -12.82 3.91
CA ARG A 15 2.75 -13.63 5.11
C ARG A 15 3.26 -15.02 4.76
N GLU A 16 2.73 -15.67 3.73
CA GLU A 16 3.25 -16.95 3.23
C GLU A 16 4.70 -16.80 2.73
N LEU A 17 4.98 -15.79 1.91
CA LEU A 17 6.32 -15.54 1.37
C LEU A 17 7.36 -15.21 2.48
N GLU A 18 6.95 -14.48 3.51
CA GLU A 18 7.77 -14.18 4.69
C GLU A 18 8.08 -15.45 5.49
N ASN A 19 7.09 -16.32 5.70
CA ASN A 19 7.25 -17.57 6.43
C ASN A 19 8.09 -18.61 5.68
N ASP A 20 7.98 -18.65 4.35
CA ASP A 20 8.75 -19.56 3.50
C ASP A 20 10.24 -19.16 3.42
N LYS A 21 10.59 -17.93 3.84
CA LYS A 21 11.97 -17.40 3.87
C LYS A 21 12.71 -17.55 2.54
N ILE A 22 11.98 -17.45 1.43
CA ILE A 22 12.52 -17.58 0.08
C ILE A 22 13.20 -16.31 -0.42
N PHE A 23 12.92 -15.16 0.19
CA PHE A 23 13.55 -13.88 -0.11
C PHE A 23 14.59 -13.51 0.93
N ASN A 24 15.75 -13.04 0.46
CA ASN A 24 16.82 -12.53 1.34
C ASN A 24 16.44 -11.20 2.01
N GLN A 25 15.49 -10.47 1.43
CA GLN A 25 15.06 -9.17 1.87
C GLN A 25 13.65 -8.87 1.34
N ILE A 26 12.80 -8.33 2.21
CA ILE A 26 11.46 -7.85 1.89
C ILE A 26 11.40 -6.38 2.31
N GLN A 27 10.91 -5.52 1.42
CA GLN A 27 10.79 -4.09 1.66
C GLN A 27 9.40 -3.59 1.26
N ILE A 28 8.89 -2.59 1.98
CA ILE A 28 7.63 -1.92 1.65
C ILE A 28 7.92 -0.43 1.44
N TYR A 29 7.46 0.09 0.31
CA TYR A 29 7.64 1.48 -0.08
C TYR A 29 6.30 2.20 -0.22
N GLN A 30 6.26 3.47 0.20
CA GLN A 30 5.15 4.37 -0.09
C GLN A 30 5.35 5.13 -1.41
N ARG A 31 4.30 5.83 -1.85
CA ARG A 31 4.27 6.55 -3.14
C ARG A 31 5.33 7.65 -3.26
N ASP A 32 5.73 8.24 -2.14
CA ASP A 32 6.80 9.24 -2.06
C ASP A 32 8.21 8.62 -2.08
N GLN A 33 8.31 7.30 -2.33
CA GLN A 33 9.55 6.51 -2.36
C GLN A 33 10.20 6.31 -0.99
N SER A 34 9.52 6.65 0.10
CA SER A 34 9.98 6.30 1.44
C SER A 34 9.90 4.79 1.66
N CYS A 35 10.97 4.22 2.23
CA CYS A 35 10.99 2.83 2.69
C CYS A 35 10.41 2.80 4.11
N ILE A 36 9.26 2.17 4.27
CA ILE A 36 8.53 2.11 5.55
C ILE A 36 8.70 0.76 6.27
N TYR A 37 9.31 -0.21 5.59
CA TYR A 37 9.69 -1.50 6.15
C TYR A 37 10.87 -2.08 5.40
N ASP A 38 11.82 -2.66 6.13
CA ASP A 38 12.92 -3.45 5.61
C ASP A 38 13.20 -4.65 6.54
N SER A 39 13.01 -5.87 6.04
CA SER A 39 13.16 -7.10 6.83
C SER A 39 14.59 -7.35 7.34
N GLN A 40 15.60 -6.61 6.85
CA GLN A 40 16.97 -6.68 7.38
C GLN A 40 17.20 -5.75 8.58
N VAL A 41 16.32 -4.77 8.79
CA VAL A 41 16.43 -3.75 9.83
C VAL A 41 15.34 -3.94 10.88
N ASP A 42 14.12 -4.20 10.42
CA ASP A 42 12.92 -4.30 11.23
C ASP A 42 12.71 -5.72 11.75
N GLN A 43 12.20 -5.83 12.99
CA GLN A 43 11.90 -7.11 13.65
C GLN A 43 10.43 -7.48 13.62
N ILE A 44 9.58 -6.62 13.05
CA ILE A 44 8.14 -6.83 12.91
C ILE A 44 7.82 -7.56 11.60
N SER A 45 6.63 -8.15 11.50
CA SER A 45 6.21 -8.85 10.29
C SER A 45 5.91 -7.85 9.15
N ALA A 46 6.42 -8.14 7.97
CA ALA A 46 6.09 -7.40 6.75
C ALA A 46 4.58 -7.41 6.48
N ALA A 47 3.91 -8.54 6.74
CA ALA A 47 2.47 -8.68 6.57
C ALA A 47 1.66 -7.79 7.52
N GLU A 48 2.11 -7.62 8.77
CA GLU A 48 1.48 -6.71 9.72
C GLU A 48 1.61 -5.24 9.28
N VAL A 49 2.79 -4.85 8.81
CA VAL A 49 3.01 -3.49 8.28
C VAL A 49 2.12 -3.23 7.05
N LEU A 50 2.06 -4.19 6.13
CA LEU A 50 1.22 -4.06 4.94
C LEU A 50 -0.27 -4.00 5.31
N GLN A 51 -0.72 -4.77 6.30
CA GLN A 51 -2.10 -4.75 6.77
C GLN A 51 -2.48 -3.37 7.32
N GLU A 52 -1.63 -2.74 8.13
CA GLU A 52 -1.85 -1.38 8.61
C GLU A 52 -1.84 -0.36 7.46
N CYS A 53 -0.98 -0.55 6.46
CA CYS A 53 -0.93 0.35 5.29
C CYS A 53 -2.20 0.28 4.42
N LEU A 54 -2.82 -0.89 4.30
CA LEU A 54 -4.01 -1.07 3.45
C LEU A 54 -5.32 -0.79 4.20
N PHE A 55 -5.39 -1.13 5.49
CA PHE A 55 -6.64 -1.14 6.26
C PHE A 55 -6.58 -0.29 7.53
N GLY A 56 -5.44 0.33 7.83
CA GLY A 56 -5.27 1.23 8.95
C GLY A 56 -5.92 2.59 8.72
N LYS A 57 -5.64 3.50 9.65
CA LYS A 57 -6.18 4.87 9.55
C LYS A 57 -5.45 5.64 8.48
N TRP A 58 -6.21 6.42 7.73
CA TRP A 58 -5.65 7.36 6.77
C TRP A 58 -4.83 8.43 7.48
N SER A 59 -3.65 8.67 6.95
CA SER A 59 -2.83 9.82 7.25
C SER A 59 -3.39 11.07 6.58
N LYS A 60 -2.97 12.24 7.08
CA LYS A 60 -3.32 13.53 6.46
C LYS A 60 -2.87 13.63 5.00
N VAL A 61 -1.74 13.01 4.65
CA VAL A 61 -1.23 13.00 3.27
C VAL A 61 -2.14 12.19 2.35
N GLU A 62 -2.64 11.05 2.81
CA GLU A 62 -3.56 10.22 2.03
C GLU A 62 -4.91 10.91 1.81
N GLU A 63 -5.45 11.58 2.84
CA GLU A 63 -6.68 12.38 2.73
C GLU A 63 -6.52 13.51 1.69
N GLU A 64 -5.39 14.23 1.74
CA GLU A 64 -5.07 15.28 0.77
C GLU A 64 -4.89 14.73 -0.65
N MET A 65 -4.25 13.56 -0.79
CA MET A 65 -4.07 12.89 -2.09
C MET A 65 -5.40 12.44 -2.71
N LEU A 66 -6.35 11.94 -1.90
CA LEU A 66 -7.69 11.62 -2.38
C LEU A 66 -8.42 12.88 -2.85
N LYS A 67 -8.35 13.96 -2.08
CA LYS A 67 -8.95 15.24 -2.46
C LYS A 67 -8.40 15.74 -3.79
N LEU A 68 -7.08 15.74 -3.96
CA LEU A 68 -6.42 16.12 -5.22
C LEU A 68 -6.87 15.23 -6.39
N GLY A 69 -6.97 13.92 -6.17
CA GLY A 69 -7.45 12.97 -7.18
C GLY A 69 -8.89 13.25 -7.62
N GLN A 70 -9.77 13.57 -6.67
CA GLN A 70 -11.17 13.92 -6.95
C GLN A 70 -11.29 15.25 -7.71
N GLU A 71 -10.50 16.26 -7.36
CA GLU A 71 -10.45 17.55 -8.07
C GLU A 71 -10.00 17.35 -9.52
N ARG A 72 -8.91 16.61 -9.73
CA ARG A 72 -8.39 16.33 -11.07
C ARG A 72 -9.33 15.48 -11.93
N LEU A 73 -10.05 14.53 -11.31
CA LEU A 73 -11.05 13.75 -12.01
C LEU A 73 -12.22 14.62 -12.50
N LYS A 74 -12.65 15.61 -11.71
CA LYS A 74 -13.68 16.57 -12.12
C LYS A 74 -13.21 17.42 -13.30
N GLU A 75 -11.99 17.96 -13.23
CA GLU A 75 -11.41 18.74 -14.34
C GLU A 75 -11.40 17.94 -15.65
N LEU A 76 -10.99 16.67 -15.60
CA LEU A 76 -10.99 15.79 -16.78
C LEU A 76 -12.42 15.52 -17.30
N GLY A 77 -13.38 15.29 -16.41
CA GLY A 77 -14.78 15.08 -16.80
C GLY A 77 -15.50 16.34 -17.32
N GLU A 78 -14.99 17.53 -17.00
CA GLU A 78 -15.46 18.80 -17.57
C GLU A 78 -14.85 19.09 -18.95
N ILE A 79 -13.65 18.57 -19.24
CA ILE A 79 -13.01 18.68 -20.56
C ILE A 79 -13.74 17.86 -21.64
N ASP A 80 -14.37 16.75 -21.25
CA ASP A 80 -15.11 15.86 -22.16
C ASP A 80 -16.55 16.32 -22.47
N LYS A 81 -16.98 17.51 -22.01
CA LYS A 81 -18.31 18.11 -22.27
C LYS A 81 -18.25 19.31 -23.21
#